data_AF-A0A1G0LC43-F1
#
_entry.id   AF-A0A1G0LC43-F1
#
_cell.length_a   1.000
_cell.length_b   1.000
_cell.length_c   1.000
_cell.angle_alpha   90.00
_cell.angle_beta   90.00
_cell.angle_gamma   90.00
#
_symmetry.space_group_name_H-M   'P 1'
#
loop_
_entity.id
_entity.type
_entity.pdbx_description
1 polymer ?
#
loop_
_entity_poly.entity_id
_entity_poly.type
_entity_poly.pdbx_seq_one_letter_code
_entity_poly.pdbx_strand_id
1 'polypeptide(L)'
;MMRMFGTILIMAIAMALASAPVVTADNGCDCCCDKCCDQPYGGYRPSPRWGWYGARQNITSDREARKYLEEFYASSNIRIGSIKERDGYYEAEIYRKSNAKRDRVIIDKGCGRIRSIE
;
A
#
# COMPACT_ATOMS: atom_id res chain seq x y z
N MET A 1 -18.06 -36.54 -60.39
CA MET A 1 -18.61 -35.18 -60.61
C MET A 1 -18.48 -34.41 -59.30
N MET A 2 -18.00 -33.17 -59.38
CA MET A 2 -17.85 -32.13 -58.34
C MET A 2 -16.95 -32.37 -57.11
N ARG A 3 -15.84 -31.63 -57.14
CA ARG A 3 -14.98 -31.19 -56.04
C ARG A 3 -15.70 -30.09 -55.25
N MET A 4 -15.57 -30.07 -53.91
CA MET A 4 -15.70 -28.83 -53.14
C MET A 4 -14.66 -28.82 -52.02
N PHE A 5 -13.63 -28.02 -52.23
CA PHE A 5 -12.68 -27.57 -51.22
C PHE A 5 -13.36 -26.51 -50.36
N GLY A 6 -13.50 -26.77 -49.07
CA GLY A 6 -13.98 -25.80 -48.07
C GLY A 6 -12.82 -25.22 -47.28
N THR A 7 -12.15 -24.22 -47.85
CA THR A 7 -11.22 -23.33 -47.15
C THR A 7 -12.00 -22.50 -46.12
N ILE A 8 -11.76 -22.71 -44.83
CA ILE A 8 -12.08 -21.72 -43.79
C ILE A 8 -10.76 -21.23 -43.19
N LEU A 9 -10.28 -20.16 -43.80
CA LEU A 9 -9.26 -19.26 -43.30
C LEU A 9 -9.99 -18.24 -42.40
N ILE A 10 -9.87 -18.36 -41.08
CA ILE A 10 -10.19 -17.25 -40.17
C ILE A 10 -8.93 -16.91 -39.41
N MET A 11 -8.34 -15.77 -39.80
CA MET A 11 -7.41 -15.00 -39.01
C MET A 11 -7.98 -14.75 -37.61
N ALA A 12 -7.19 -15.06 -36.58
CA ALA A 12 -7.24 -14.34 -35.31
C ALA A 12 -5.80 -14.01 -34.92
N ILE A 13 -5.41 -12.81 -35.33
CA ILE A 13 -4.22 -12.07 -34.93
C ILE A 13 -4.42 -11.58 -33.48
N ALA A 14 -3.29 -11.41 -32.78
CA ALA A 14 -3.08 -10.63 -31.57
C ALA A 14 -3.40 -11.30 -30.22
N MET A 15 -2.34 -11.78 -29.58
CA MET A 15 -2.00 -11.29 -28.23
C MET A 15 -0.51 -11.51 -27.96
N ALA A 16 0.32 -10.58 -28.43
CA ALA A 16 1.67 -10.38 -27.90
C ALA A 16 1.54 -9.44 -26.69
N LEU A 17 1.43 -10.01 -25.49
CA LEU A 17 1.51 -9.29 -24.23
C LEU A 17 2.27 -10.18 -23.26
N ALA A 18 3.55 -9.87 -23.02
CA ALA A 18 4.20 -9.90 -21.71
C ALA A 18 5.72 -9.99 -21.86
N SER A 19 6.39 -8.84 -21.94
CA SER A 19 7.67 -8.65 -21.27
C SER A 19 7.97 -7.16 -21.18
N ALA A 20 7.20 -6.47 -20.33
CA ALA A 20 7.71 -5.21 -19.79
C ALA A 20 8.89 -5.57 -18.86
N PRO A 21 10.09 -5.00 -19.06
CA PRO A 21 11.17 -5.19 -18.11
C PRO A 21 10.76 -4.57 -16.76
N VAL A 22 10.84 -5.38 -15.71
CA VAL A 22 10.73 -4.91 -14.33
C VAL A 22 11.91 -3.98 -14.10
N VAL A 23 11.64 -2.68 -14.04
CA VAL A 23 12.59 -1.69 -13.52
C VAL A 23 12.72 -1.96 -12.02
N THR A 24 13.77 -2.67 -11.62
CA THR A 24 14.20 -2.68 -10.23
C THR A 24 14.82 -1.33 -9.95
N ALA A 25 14.12 -0.47 -9.20
CA ALA A 25 14.73 0.70 -8.60
C ALA A 25 15.58 0.23 -7.41
N ASP A 26 16.83 -0.14 -7.68
CA ASP A 26 17.89 -0.28 -6.68
C ASP A 26 18.34 1.12 -6.24
N ASN A 27 17.51 1.79 -5.45
CA ASN A 27 17.94 2.95 -4.67
C ASN A 27 18.74 2.44 -3.46
N GLY A 28 19.94 1.91 -3.72
CA GLY A 28 20.94 1.68 -2.69
C GLY A 28 21.36 3.04 -2.11
N CYS A 29 20.90 3.36 -0.91
CA CYS A 29 21.39 4.52 -0.20
C CYS A 29 22.67 4.16 0.54
N ASP A 30 23.80 4.57 -0.05
CA ASP A 30 25.08 4.76 0.61
C ASP A 30 24.89 5.67 1.83
N CYS A 31 24.89 5.08 3.02
CA CYS A 31 25.08 5.82 4.27
C CYS A 31 26.22 5.14 5.02
N CYS A 32 27.43 5.43 4.55
CA CYS A 32 28.68 5.18 5.23
C CYS A 32 28.78 6.07 6.47
N CYS A 33 28.31 5.59 7.62
CA CYS A 33 28.87 6.06 8.89
C CYS A 33 28.79 4.94 9.94
N ASP A 34 29.93 4.35 10.28
CA ASP A 34 30.15 3.42 11.41
C ASP A 34 29.86 4.04 12.80
N LYS A 35 29.27 5.24 12.85
CA LYS A 35 28.94 5.98 14.07
C LYS A 35 27.44 6.17 14.33
N CYS A 36 26.56 5.90 13.35
CA CYS A 36 25.12 6.05 13.55
C CYS A 36 24.47 4.81 14.19
N CYS A 37 25.16 3.67 14.20
CA CYS A 37 24.65 2.39 14.69
C CYS A 37 24.84 2.15 16.20
N ASP A 38 25.63 2.97 16.90
CA ASP A 38 26.04 2.72 18.30
C ASP A 38 25.33 3.62 19.34
N GLN A 39 24.34 4.39 18.91
CA GLN A 39 23.45 5.10 19.83
C GLN A 39 22.27 4.21 20.22
N PRO A 40 21.80 4.20 21.49
CA PRO A 40 20.50 3.63 21.80
C PRO A 40 19.46 4.32 20.90
N TYR A 41 18.67 3.53 20.16
CA TYR A 41 17.75 3.98 19.11
C TYR A 41 18.40 4.57 17.83
N GLY A 42 19.72 4.46 17.63
CA GLY A 42 20.44 4.93 16.43
C GLY A 42 20.13 4.19 15.13
N GLY A 43 19.46 3.03 15.23
CA GLY A 43 18.99 2.26 14.08
C GLY A 43 17.71 2.80 13.41
N TYR A 44 17.02 3.77 14.02
CA TYR A 44 15.80 4.35 13.44
C TYR A 44 16.17 5.32 12.31
N ARG A 45 16.34 4.77 11.11
CA ARG A 45 16.53 5.59 9.90
C ARG A 45 15.21 6.25 9.50
N PRO A 46 15.22 7.51 9.05
CA PRO A 46 14.04 8.13 8.49
C PRO A 46 13.60 7.30 7.28
N SER A 47 12.33 6.92 7.26
CA SER A 47 11.75 6.34 6.06
C SER A 47 11.59 7.46 5.03
N PRO A 48 12.02 7.29 3.78
CA PRO A 48 11.79 8.29 2.73
C PRO A 48 10.30 8.66 2.57
N ARG A 49 9.40 7.75 2.97
CA ARG A 49 7.95 7.90 2.87
C ARG A 49 7.30 8.41 4.17
N TRP A 50 7.81 7.99 5.33
CA TRP A 50 7.19 8.28 6.63
C TRP A 50 7.93 9.33 7.47
N GLY A 51 9.12 9.75 7.03
CA GLY A 51 10.02 10.59 7.81
C GLY A 51 10.65 9.86 8.99
N TRP A 52 11.09 10.63 9.98
CA TRP A 52 11.59 10.09 11.24
C TRP A 52 10.48 9.42 12.04
N TYR A 53 10.85 8.50 12.92
CA TYR A 53 9.90 7.92 13.86
C TYR A 53 9.22 9.04 14.68
N GLY A 54 7.89 9.10 14.63
CA GLY A 54 7.09 10.14 15.29
C GLY A 54 6.92 11.45 14.51
N ALA A 55 7.41 11.54 13.27
CA ALA A 55 7.13 12.66 12.39
C ALA A 55 5.62 12.84 12.21
N ARG A 56 5.15 14.10 12.29
CA ARG A 56 3.72 14.42 12.11
C ARG A 56 3.34 14.28 10.65
N GLN A 57 2.23 13.59 10.38
CA GLN A 57 1.59 13.57 9.08
C GLN A 57 0.16 14.08 9.23
N ASN A 58 -0.14 15.22 8.61
CA ASN A 58 -1.47 15.80 8.69
C ASN A 58 -2.37 15.11 7.67
N ILE A 59 -3.48 14.52 8.12
CA ILE A 59 -4.44 13.82 7.27
C ILE A 59 -5.69 14.69 7.17
N THR A 60 -5.97 15.16 5.97
CA THR A 60 -6.95 16.25 5.72
C THR A 60 -8.22 15.78 5.05
N SER A 61 -8.25 14.54 4.54
CA SER A 61 -9.44 13.98 3.89
C SER A 61 -9.60 12.49 4.15
N ASP A 62 -10.82 12.00 3.94
CA ASP A 62 -11.19 10.58 3.95
C ASP A 62 -10.41 9.78 2.88
N ARG A 63 -10.21 10.37 1.69
CA ARG A 63 -9.43 9.76 0.61
C ARG A 63 -7.96 9.61 0.99
N GLU A 64 -7.40 10.62 1.65
CA GLU A 64 -6.02 10.57 2.16
C GLU A 64 -5.90 9.53 3.28
N ALA A 65 -6.85 9.50 4.22
CA ALA A 65 -6.92 8.50 5.28
C ALA A 65 -6.99 7.07 4.72
N ARG A 66 -7.79 6.85 3.66
CA ARG A 66 -7.85 5.56 2.96
C ARG A 66 -6.50 5.17 2.40
N LYS A 67 -5.90 6.05 1.59
CA LYS A 67 -4.60 5.79 0.97
C LYS A 67 -3.53 5.52 2.04
N TYR A 68 -3.55 6.28 3.14
CA TYR A 68 -2.65 6.11 4.26
C TYR A 68 -2.76 4.71 4.89
N LEU A 69 -3.98 4.24 5.14
CA LEU A 69 -4.21 2.89 5.67
C LEU A 69 -3.83 1.81 4.67
N GLU A 70 -4.11 2.01 3.38
CA GLU A 70 -3.75 1.06 2.32
C GLU A 70 -2.22 0.89 2.25
N GLU A 71 -1.48 1.98 2.39
CA GLU A 71 -0.01 1.95 2.45
C GLU A 71 0.50 1.33 3.75
N PHE A 72 -0.07 1.69 4.90
CA PHE A 72 0.33 1.15 6.20
C PHE A 72 0.13 -0.37 6.30
N TYR A 73 -0.99 -0.87 5.77
CA TYR A 73 -1.33 -2.30 5.77
C TYR A 73 -0.94 -3.01 4.47
N ALA A 74 -0.11 -2.42 3.61
CA ALA A 74 0.23 -3.00 2.30
C ALA A 74 0.84 -4.41 2.39
N SER A 75 1.60 -4.70 3.45
CA SER A 75 2.19 -6.02 3.71
C SER A 75 1.25 -6.98 4.46
N SER A 76 0.07 -6.51 4.85
CA SER A 76 -0.93 -7.25 5.61
C SER A 76 -2.10 -7.66 4.72
N ASN A 77 -2.65 -8.86 4.93
CA ASN A 77 -3.82 -9.33 4.18
C ASN A 77 -5.12 -8.77 4.77
N ILE A 78 -5.26 -7.45 4.68
CA ILE A 78 -6.30 -6.65 5.31
C ILE A 78 -7.11 -5.91 4.24
N ARG A 79 -8.42 -5.81 4.44
CA ARG A 79 -9.32 -4.97 3.64
C ARG A 79 -9.81 -3.80 4.48
N ILE A 80 -9.71 -2.60 3.90
CA ILE A 80 -10.22 -1.36 4.49
C ILE A 80 -11.68 -1.15 4.06
N GLY A 81 -12.56 -1.06 5.05
CA GLY A 81 -13.99 -0.87 4.88
C GLY A 81 -14.40 0.59 4.84
N SER A 82 -15.44 0.92 5.61
CA SER A 82 -15.93 2.29 5.73
C SER A 82 -14.95 3.16 6.52
N ILE A 83 -14.83 4.42 6.10
CA ILE A 83 -14.08 5.45 6.82
C ILE A 83 -15.07 6.57 7.15
N LYS A 84 -15.10 6.98 8.41
CA LYS A 84 -15.95 8.05 8.91
C LYS A 84 -15.07 9.13 9.49
N GLU A 85 -15.31 10.36 9.06
CA GLU A 85 -14.69 11.51 9.67
C GLU A 85 -15.31 11.82 11.03
N ARG A 86 -14.45 12.07 12.02
CA ARG A 86 -14.80 12.52 13.37
C ARG A 86 -14.05 13.81 13.68
N ASP A 87 -14.39 14.44 14.80
CA ASP A 87 -13.62 15.56 15.29
C ASP A 87 -12.23 15.08 15.73
N GLY A 88 -11.17 15.65 15.16
CA GLY A 88 -9.78 15.28 15.44
C GLY A 88 -9.25 13.96 14.86
N TYR A 89 -10.09 13.05 14.33
CA TYR A 89 -9.62 11.76 13.78
C TYR A 89 -10.51 11.21 12.66
N TYR A 90 -10.01 10.22 11.93
CA TYR A 90 -10.79 9.36 11.04
C TYR A 90 -10.93 7.99 11.67
N GLU A 91 -12.14 7.44 11.67
CA GLU A 91 -12.44 6.09 12.14
C GLU A 91 -12.60 5.17 10.94
N ALA A 92 -11.87 4.06 10.90
CA ALA A 92 -11.87 3.13 9.79
C ALA A 92 -12.14 1.69 10.26
N GLU A 93 -13.00 1.00 9.52
CA GLU A 93 -13.22 -0.43 9.71
C GLU A 93 -12.18 -1.25 8.95
N ILE A 94 -11.65 -2.27 9.61
CA ILE A 94 -10.64 -3.16 9.08
C ILE A 94 -11.13 -4.60 9.15
N TYR A 95 -10.94 -5.34 8.06
CA TYR A 95 -11.35 -6.73 7.94
C TYR A 95 -10.13 -7.61 7.60
N ARG A 96 -9.88 -8.67 8.37
CA ARG A 96 -8.90 -9.70 8.00
C ARG A 96 -9.58 -10.73 7.10
N LYS A 97 -8.94 -11.14 5.99
CA LYS A 97 -9.53 -12.14 5.07
C LYS A 97 -9.87 -13.48 5.73
N SER A 98 -9.15 -13.87 6.78
CA SER A 98 -9.31 -15.19 7.42
C SER A 98 -10.36 -15.24 8.53
N ASN A 99 -10.85 -14.11 9.02
CA ASN A 99 -11.82 -14.06 10.10
C ASN A 99 -12.79 -12.92 9.86
N ALA A 100 -14.10 -13.18 9.97
CA ALA A 100 -15.17 -12.18 9.91
C ALA A 100 -15.08 -11.10 11.01
N LYS A 101 -13.98 -11.05 11.77
CA LYS A 101 -13.74 -10.08 12.82
C LYS A 101 -13.43 -8.72 12.19
N ARG A 102 -14.36 -7.80 12.41
CA ARG A 102 -14.20 -6.37 12.17
C ARG A 102 -13.40 -5.79 13.33
N ASP A 103 -12.25 -5.22 13.03
CA ASP A 103 -11.50 -4.35 13.95
C ASP A 103 -11.79 -2.90 13.56
N ARG A 104 -11.75 -1.98 14.51
CA ARG A 104 -11.85 -0.55 14.24
C ARG A 104 -10.53 0.13 14.61
N VAL A 105 -10.03 0.94 13.69
CA VAL A 105 -8.88 1.80 13.92
C VAL A 105 -9.25 3.26 13.80
N ILE A 106 -8.49 4.10 14.48
CA ILE A 106 -8.56 5.55 14.34
C ILE A 106 -7.24 6.08 13.80
N ILE A 107 -7.32 7.11 12.96
CA ILE A 107 -6.18 7.89 12.47
C ILE A 107 -6.33 9.31 13.00
N ASP A 108 -5.39 9.75 13.82
CA ASP A 108 -5.34 11.14 14.29
C ASP A 108 -5.09 12.10 13.12
N LYS A 109 -5.93 13.14 12.96
CA LYS A 109 -5.81 14.09 11.85
C LYS A 109 -4.51 14.89 11.90
N GLY A 110 -4.08 15.31 13.09
CA GLY A 110 -2.95 16.23 13.24
C GLY A 110 -1.58 15.56 13.18
N CYS A 111 -1.50 14.26 13.48
CA CYS A 111 -0.22 13.54 13.47
C CYS A 111 -0.19 12.23 12.68
N GLY A 112 -1.32 11.73 12.17
CA GLY A 112 -1.36 10.53 11.34
C GLY A 112 -1.17 9.23 12.12
N ARG A 113 -1.22 9.29 13.46
CA ARG A 113 -1.04 8.12 14.32
C ARG A 113 -2.24 7.20 14.20
N ILE A 114 -1.98 5.93 13.88
CA ILE A 114 -2.98 4.87 13.84
C ILE A 114 -3.06 4.19 15.21
N ARG A 115 -4.29 3.98 15.72
CA ARG A 115 -4.55 3.20 16.95
C ARG A 115 -5.75 2.27 16.71
N SER A 116 -5.69 1.03 17.21
CA SER A 116 -6.88 0.16 17.27
C SER A 116 -7.71 0.52 18.50
N ILE A 117 -9.03 0.40 18.37
CA ILE A 117 -9.98 0.73 19.44
C ILE A 117 -10.88 -0.46 19.82
N GLU A 118 -11.21 -1.38 18.90
CA GLU A 118 -12.06 -2.57 19.17
C GLU A 118 -11.86 -3.71 18.15
#